data_AF-A0AAU4G3D6-F1
#
_entry.id   AF-A0AAU4G3D6-F1
#
_cell.length_a   1.000
_cell.length_b   1.000
_cell.length_c   1.000
_cell.angle_alpha   90.00
_cell.angle_beta   90.00
_cell.angle_gamma   90.00
#
_symmetry.space_group_name_H-M   'P 1'
#
loop_
_entity.id
_entity.type
_entity.pdbx_description
1 polymer ?
#
loop_
_entity_poly.entity_id
_entity_poly.type
_entity_poly.pdbx_seq_one_letter_code
_entity_poly.pdbx_strand_id
1 'polypeptide(L)'
;MTDGGSDFSHADDILDRMGETTGGLRAVMAELESTVEQDVAGWPPEAQERYRAAKQEWTAALARMPECLDRARDAFEEIAGSSGTGPGTGLGPGQPGTGTPGLERSGGEPGRPDTGLGRG
;
A
#
# COMPACT_ATOMS: atom_id res chain seq x y z
N MET A 1 -2.13 -17.75 24.73
CA MET A 1 -3.25 -16.87 24.37
C MET A 1 -3.17 -15.71 25.35
N THR A 2 -2.59 -14.55 25.03
CA THR A 2 -2.79 -13.69 23.86
C THR A 2 -1.56 -12.78 23.71
N ASP A 3 -0.82 -12.96 22.62
CA ASP A 3 0.31 -12.12 22.19
C ASP A 3 0.08 -11.87 20.70
N GLY A 4 -0.84 -10.95 20.43
CA GLY A 4 -1.33 -10.66 19.09
C GLY A 4 -2.15 -9.40 19.16
N GLY A 5 -3.12 -9.32 20.08
CA GLY A 5 -3.84 -8.07 20.36
C GLY A 5 -2.92 -6.94 20.86
N SER A 6 -1.90 -7.25 21.66
CA SER A 6 -0.91 -6.26 22.12
C SER A 6 0.00 -5.75 21.00
N ASP A 7 0.43 -6.62 20.07
CA ASP A 7 1.27 -6.25 18.94
C ASP A 7 0.54 -5.33 17.94
N PHE A 8 -0.76 -5.57 17.69
CA PHE A 8 -1.55 -4.68 16.83
C PHE A 8 -1.82 -3.32 17.49
N SER A 9 -2.08 -3.27 18.81
CA SER A 9 -2.17 -2.00 19.53
C SER A 9 -0.85 -1.23 19.51
N HIS A 10 0.30 -1.93 19.61
CA HIS A 10 1.62 -1.31 19.51
C HIS A 10 1.90 -0.79 18.09
N ALA A 11 1.49 -1.52 17.05
CA ALA A 11 1.63 -1.10 15.66
C ALA A 11 0.79 0.16 15.34
N ASP A 12 -0.44 0.26 15.85
CA ASP A 12 -1.29 1.45 15.68
C ASP A 12 -0.66 2.68 16.36
N ASP A 13 -0.12 2.53 17.57
CA ASP A 13 0.58 3.59 18.31
C ASP A 13 1.83 4.10 17.56
N ILE A 14 2.58 3.18 16.93
CA ILE A 14 3.72 3.54 16.06
C ILE A 14 3.25 4.31 14.83
N LEU A 15 2.17 3.89 14.18
CA LEU A 15 1.63 4.56 12.99
C LEU A 15 1.09 5.95 13.31
N ASP A 16 0.41 6.12 14.45
CA ASP A 16 -0.06 7.42 14.93
C ASP A 16 1.11 8.38 15.17
N ARG A 17 2.15 7.90 15.88
CA ARG A 17 3.39 8.67 16.10
C ARG A 17 4.10 9.04 14.80
N MET A 18 4.13 8.14 13.81
CA MET A 18 4.67 8.44 12.49
C MET A 18 3.84 9.51 11.78
N GLY A 19 2.51 9.45 11.89
CA GLY A 19 1.59 10.47 11.39
C GLY A 19 1.83 11.84 12.01
N GLU A 20 1.96 11.92 13.34
CA GLU A 20 2.29 13.15 14.06
C GLU A 20 3.66 13.71 13.62
N THR A 21 4.66 12.84 13.47
CA THR A 21 5.99 13.22 13.00
C THR A 21 5.95 13.77 11.57
N THR A 22 5.21 13.14 10.66
CA THR A 22 5.01 13.62 9.29
C THR A 22 4.26 14.96 9.26
N GLY A 23 3.27 15.14 10.14
CA GLY A 23 2.57 16.42 10.32
C GLY A 23 3.51 17.53 10.81
N GLY A 24 4.33 17.25 11.82
CA GLY A 24 5.35 18.16 12.35
C GLY A 24 6.39 18.53 11.30
N LEU A 25 6.85 17.56 10.49
CA LEU A 25 7.77 17.81 9.39
C LEU A 25 7.14 18.75 8.35
N ARG A 26 5.86 18.57 8.01
CA ARG A 26 5.14 19.48 7.11
C ARG A 26 5.06 20.90 7.66
N ALA A 27 4.83 21.05 8.97
CA ALA A 27 4.78 22.37 9.62
C ALA A 27 6.13 23.08 9.59
N VAL A 28 7.22 22.38 9.92
CA VAL A 28 8.59 22.92 9.86
C VAL A 28 8.96 23.33 8.43
N MET A 29 8.56 22.54 7.44
CA MET A 29 8.81 22.85 6.03
C MET A 29 8.03 24.08 5.57
N ALA A 30 6.78 24.26 6.02
CA ALA A 30 6.00 25.46 5.73
C ALA A 30 6.60 26.72 6.37
N GLU A 31 7.14 26.61 7.59
CA GLU A 31 7.84 27.71 8.26
C GLU A 31 9.16 28.07 7.56
N LEU A 32 9.92 27.06 7.14
CA LEU A 32 11.11 27.24 6.31
C LEU A 32 10.76 27.96 5.00
N GLU A 33 9.69 27.55 4.34
CA GLU A 33 9.22 28.15 3.09
C GLU A 33 8.87 29.63 3.29
N SER A 34 8.09 29.94 4.33
CA SER A 34 7.72 31.33 4.65
C SER A 34 8.93 32.22 4.99
N THR A 35 10.00 31.64 5.55
CA THR A 35 11.23 32.37 5.87
C THR A 35 12.07 32.57 4.61
N VAL A 36 12.31 31.48 3.86
CA VAL A 36 13.19 31.47 2.70
C VAL A 36 12.59 32.20 1.50
N GLU A 37 11.28 32.15 1.29
CA GLU A 37 10.63 32.85 0.16
C GLU A 37 10.81 34.38 0.22
N GLN A 38 11.04 34.95 1.41
CA GLN A 38 11.36 36.37 1.56
C GLN A 38 12.76 36.71 1.02
N ASP A 39 13.71 35.79 1.14
CA ASP A 39 15.11 35.95 0.70
C ASP A 39 15.36 35.44 -0.72
N VAL A 40 14.53 34.52 -1.23
CA VAL A 40 14.68 33.90 -2.56
C VAL A 40 14.73 34.92 -3.69
N ALA A 41 14.01 36.04 -3.56
CA ALA A 41 14.03 37.10 -4.56
C ALA A 41 15.42 37.76 -4.72
N GLY A 42 16.25 37.72 -3.67
CA GLY A 42 17.63 38.22 -3.68
C GLY A 42 18.67 37.20 -4.14
N TRP A 43 18.27 35.95 -4.36
CA TRP A 43 19.21 34.88 -4.73
C TRP A 43 19.54 34.89 -6.22
N PRO A 44 20.72 34.40 -6.60
CA PRO A 44 21.04 34.17 -8.01
C PRO A 44 20.07 33.17 -8.64
N PRO A 45 19.78 33.30 -9.95
CA PRO A 45 18.76 32.50 -10.64
C PRO A 45 19.00 30.99 -10.51
N GLU A 46 20.25 30.54 -10.56
CA GLU A 46 20.62 29.14 -10.39
C GLU A 46 20.31 28.60 -8.99
N ALA A 47 20.33 29.44 -7.96
CA ALA A 47 19.92 29.07 -6.61
C ALA A 47 18.39 29.04 -6.47
N GLN A 48 17.68 29.96 -7.13
CA GLN A 48 16.21 29.95 -7.17
C GLN A 48 15.68 28.69 -7.87
N GLU A 49 16.30 28.28 -8.97
CA GLU A 49 15.94 27.05 -9.69
C GLU A 49 16.21 25.80 -8.85
N ARG A 50 17.38 25.71 -8.20
CA ARG A 50 17.69 24.60 -7.29
C ARG A 50 16.72 24.54 -6.11
N TYR A 51 16.36 25.70 -5.55
CA TYR A 51 15.37 25.79 -4.48
C TYR A 51 13.99 25.31 -4.94
N ARG A 52 13.52 25.73 -6.12
CA ARG A 52 12.25 25.25 -6.70
C ARG A 52 12.24 23.76 -6.98
N ALA A 53 13.35 23.19 -7.45
CA ALA A 53 13.48 21.76 -7.68
C ALA A 53 13.39 20.99 -6.34
N ALA A 54 14.20 21.39 -5.35
CA ALA A 54 14.15 20.83 -4.00
C ALA A 54 12.75 20.96 -3.37
N LYS A 55 12.07 22.10 -3.61
CA LYS A 55 10.71 22.35 -3.15
C LYS A 55 9.68 21.38 -3.71
N GLN A 56 9.78 21.06 -4.99
CA GLN A 56 8.90 20.06 -5.59
C GLN A 56 9.17 18.65 -5.06
N GLU A 57 10.45 18.27 -4.92
CA GLU A 57 10.82 16.93 -4.43
C GLU A 57 10.35 16.69 -3.00
N TRP A 58 10.60 17.64 -2.08
CA TRP A 58 10.15 17.50 -0.70
C TRP A 58 8.62 17.50 -0.60
N THR A 59 7.92 18.24 -1.47
CA THR A 59 6.45 18.35 -1.43
C THR A 59 5.84 17.02 -1.88
N ALA A 60 6.42 16.42 -2.93
CA ALA A 60 6.03 15.09 -3.39
C ALA A 60 6.28 14.02 -2.32
N ALA A 61 7.40 14.11 -1.58
CA ALA A 61 7.69 13.19 -0.48
C ALA A 61 6.68 13.35 0.67
N LEU A 62 6.38 14.57 1.08
CA LEU A 62 5.40 14.88 2.13
C LEU A 62 3.95 14.55 1.76
N ALA A 63 3.62 14.50 0.47
CA ALA A 63 2.32 14.04 -0.01
C ALA A 63 2.19 12.52 0.06
N ARG A 64 3.28 11.78 -0.19
CA ARG A 64 3.30 10.31 -0.22
C ARG A 64 3.35 9.66 1.16
N MET A 65 4.01 10.30 2.13
CA MET A 65 4.14 9.77 3.49
C MET A 65 2.78 9.40 4.15
N PRO A 66 1.75 10.26 4.16
CA PRO A 66 0.46 9.90 4.75
C PRO A 66 -0.23 8.75 4.00
N GLU A 67 -0.19 8.72 2.66
CA GLU A 67 -0.78 7.61 1.89
C GLU A 67 -0.12 6.26 2.20
N CYS A 68 1.20 6.25 2.41
CA CYS A 68 1.92 5.05 2.83
C CYS A 68 1.53 4.60 4.24
N LEU A 69 1.29 5.55 5.16
CA LEU A 69 0.87 5.25 6.53
C LEU A 69 -0.57 4.72 6.58
N ASP A 70 -1.50 5.32 5.82
CA ASP A 70 -2.87 4.82 5.66
C ASP A 70 -2.87 3.39 5.11
N ARG A 71 -2.09 3.13 4.06
CA ARG A 71 -1.98 1.78 3.49
C ARG A 71 -1.40 0.76 4.48
N ALA A 72 -0.45 1.18 5.32
CA ALA A 72 0.08 0.32 6.36
C ALA A 72 -1.02 0.00 7.38
N ARG A 73 -1.82 0.99 7.79
CA ARG A 73 -2.96 0.82 8.69
C ARG A 73 -3.98 -0.18 8.14
N ASP A 74 -4.42 0.02 6.89
CA ASP A 74 -5.34 -0.89 6.18
C ASP A 74 -4.81 -2.33 6.17
N ALA A 75 -3.52 -2.52 5.87
CA ALA A 75 -2.90 -3.84 5.87
C ALA A 75 -2.89 -4.48 7.27
N PHE A 76 -2.62 -3.72 8.32
CA PHE A 76 -2.68 -4.23 9.70
C PHE A 76 -4.11 -4.58 10.14
N GLU A 77 -5.11 -3.78 9.75
CA GLU A 77 -6.53 -4.05 10.01
C GLU A 77 -7.02 -5.32 9.28
N GLU A 78 -6.60 -5.53 8.03
CA GLU A 78 -6.92 -6.74 7.27
C GLU A 78 -6.33 -8.00 7.93
N ILE A 79 -5.07 -7.93 8.39
CA ILE A 79 -4.40 -9.03 9.10
C ILE A 79 -5.11 -9.32 10.43
N ALA A 80 -5.47 -8.27 11.18
CA ALA A 80 -6.20 -8.40 12.45
C ALA A 80 -7.60 -9.00 12.24
N GLY A 81 -8.33 -8.57 11.22
CA GLY A 81 -9.66 -9.08 10.87
C GLY A 81 -9.64 -10.52 10.35
N SER A 82 -8.63 -10.89 9.55
CA SER A 82 -8.46 -12.24 9.02
C SER A 82 -8.09 -13.27 10.09
N SER A 83 -7.46 -12.83 11.19
CA SER A 83 -7.13 -13.70 12.32
C SER A 83 -8.34 -14.11 13.18
N GLY A 84 -9.51 -13.47 12.99
CA GLY A 84 -10.75 -13.72 13.73
C GLY A 84 -11.71 -14.75 13.12
N THR A 85 -11.46 -15.23 11.89
CA THR A 85 -12.26 -16.29 11.25
C THR A 85 -11.44 -17.57 11.11
N GLY A 86 -11.21 -18.23 12.24
CA GLY A 86 -11.04 -19.68 12.19
C GLY A 86 -12.39 -20.31 11.82
N PRO A 87 -12.48 -21.22 10.84
CA PRO A 87 -13.68 -22.03 10.67
C PRO A 87 -13.82 -22.92 11.92
N GLY A 88 -14.61 -22.42 12.88
CA GLY A 88 -15.15 -23.20 13.98
C GLY A 88 -15.91 -24.39 13.39
N THR A 89 -15.29 -25.54 13.52
CA THR A 89 -15.80 -26.90 13.41
C THR A 89 -17.32 -27.03 13.40
N GLY A 90 -17.89 -27.29 12.23
CA GLY A 90 -19.17 -27.99 12.07
C GLY A 90 -18.92 -29.45 11.73
N LEU A 91 -18.42 -30.24 12.68
CA LEU A 91 -18.43 -31.71 12.59
C LEU A 91 -19.88 -32.20 12.79
N GLY A 92 -20.58 -32.43 11.69
CA GLY A 92 -21.79 -33.27 11.68
C GLY A 92 -21.41 -34.68 11.22
N PRO A 93 -21.61 -35.75 12.03
CA PRO A 93 -21.37 -37.11 11.59
C PRO A 93 -22.55 -37.57 10.72
N GLY A 94 -22.30 -37.75 9.42
CA GLY A 94 -23.28 -38.27 8.47
C GLY A 94 -22.59 -38.86 7.22
N GLN A 95 -22.03 -40.05 7.36
CA GLN A 95 -21.76 -40.96 6.23
C GLN A 95 -23.10 -41.41 5.57
N PRO A 96 -23.11 -42.14 4.43
CA PRO A 96 -22.27 -42.09 3.23
C PRO A 96 -23.13 -42.07 1.93
N GLY A 97 -22.66 -41.40 0.88
CA GLY A 97 -23.29 -41.44 -0.45
C GLY A 97 -22.29 -41.91 -1.50
N THR A 98 -22.31 -43.20 -1.81
CA THR A 98 -21.62 -43.81 -2.95
C THR A 98 -22.09 -43.17 -4.27
N GLY A 99 -21.15 -42.72 -5.10
CA GLY A 99 -21.46 -42.15 -6.41
C GLY A 99 -20.23 -41.95 -7.30
N THR A 100 -19.53 -43.04 -7.62
CA THR A 100 -18.73 -43.14 -8.87
C THR A 100 -19.72 -43.51 -9.97
N PRO A 101 -19.86 -42.78 -11.10
CA PRO A 101 -18.88 -42.88 -12.19
C PRO A 101 -18.72 -41.60 -13.05
N GLY A 102 -17.71 -41.57 -13.93
CA GLY A 102 -17.70 -40.60 -15.04
C GLY A 102 -16.31 -40.14 -15.48
N LEU A 103 -15.58 -41.06 -16.13
CA LEU A 103 -14.55 -40.72 -17.11
C LEU A 103 -15.16 -39.74 -18.12
N GLU A 104 -14.50 -38.62 -18.47
CA GLU A 104 -14.34 -38.12 -19.86
C GLU A 104 -13.22 -37.08 -19.91
N ARG A 105 -12.16 -37.44 -20.63
CA ARG A 105 -11.13 -36.51 -21.10
C ARG A 105 -11.77 -35.61 -22.15
N SER A 106 -11.53 -34.31 -22.08
CA SER A 106 -11.57 -33.45 -23.25
C SER A 106 -10.42 -32.46 -23.16
N GLY A 107 -9.31 -32.84 -23.80
CA GLY A 107 -8.18 -31.95 -24.06
C GLY A 107 -8.60 -30.93 -25.11
N GLY A 108 -8.74 -29.68 -24.70
CA GLY A 108 -8.86 -28.55 -25.60
C GLY A 108 -7.47 -28.17 -26.12
N GLU A 109 -7.23 -28.43 -27.40
CA GLU A 109 -6.07 -27.95 -28.15
C GLU A 109 -6.29 -26.45 -28.49
N PRO A 110 -5.43 -25.51 -28.05
CA PRO A 110 -5.50 -24.14 -28.55
C PRO A 110 -4.75 -24.03 -29.88
N GLY A 111 -5.53 -23.81 -30.95
CA GLY A 111 -5.03 -23.53 -32.29
C GLY A 111 -4.10 -22.31 -32.31
N ARG A 112 -2.96 -22.46 -32.99
CA ARG A 112 -2.00 -21.39 -33.27
C ARG A 112 -2.59 -20.43 -34.31
N PRO A 113 -2.54 -19.10 -34.10
CA PRO A 113 -2.78 -18.17 -35.19
C PRO A 113 -1.56 -18.11 -36.13
N ASP A 114 -1.82 -18.38 -37.40
CA ASP A 114 -0.90 -18.20 -38.53
C ASP A 114 -0.66 -16.70 -38.74
N THR A 115 0.58 -16.26 -38.50
CA THR A 115 0.99 -14.87 -38.69
C THR A 115 1.22 -14.62 -40.18
N GLY A 116 0.18 -14.12 -40.87
CA GLY A 116 0.26 -13.66 -42.25
C GLY A 116 1.24 -12.50 -42.41
N LEU A 117 2.42 -12.79 -42.97
CA LEU A 117 3.37 -11.82 -43.51
C LEU A 117 2.87 -11.33 -44.88
N GLY A 118 2.08 -10.26 -44.88
CA GLY A 118 1.75 -9.48 -46.08
C GLY A 118 2.83 -8.43 -46.34
N ARG A 119 3.77 -8.72 -47.23
CA ARG A 119 4.72 -7.75 -47.80
C ARG A 119 4.60 -7.81 -49.33
N GLY A 120 4.08 -6.74 -49.93
CA GLY A 120 3.95 -6.56 -51.37
C GLY A 120 3.23 -5.26 -51.68
#